data_AF-A0A931V4F5-F1
#
_entry.id   AF-A0A931V4F5-F1
#
_cell.length_a   1.000
_cell.length_b   1.000
_cell.length_c   1.000
_cell.angle_alpha   90.00
_cell.angle_beta   90.00
_cell.angle_gamma   90.00
#
_symmetry.space_group_name_H-M   'P 1'
#
loop_
_entity.id
_entity.type
_entity.pdbx_description
1 polymer ?
#
loop_
_entity_poly.entity_id
_entity_poly.type
_entity_poly.pdbx_seq_one_letter_code
_entity_poly.pdbx_strand_id
1 'polypeptide(L)'
;MRRLGTPNLLAVLALAIACTPMYRRELSTPTVRSDGSIGPESRGIGKARRFAVAHFKCPGREIAIQQVSDEVFNANGCGRTATIICAKGVRGQCVAEDDAPVVVKPADGADAGGFDAEVARSSLKSVTYTDCGVGGRGRIQLTIEPSGKTSTVNVIEGTFDEATTKCLVERFGKVSVPPFKGGAHAVRWNFALPEE
;
A
#
# COMPACT_ATOMS: atom_id res chain seq x y z
N MET A 1 -4.53 15.68 52.79
CA MET A 1 -3.23 14.97 52.81
C MET A 1 -3.46 13.47 52.95
N ARG A 2 -3.45 12.71 51.85
CA ARG A 2 -3.33 11.24 51.87
C ARG A 2 -2.51 10.82 50.66
N ARG A 3 -1.29 10.36 50.91
CA ARG A 3 -0.36 9.78 49.92
C ARG A 3 -0.80 8.34 49.69
N LEU A 4 -1.11 7.99 48.44
CA LEU A 4 -1.24 6.60 48.00
C LEU A 4 0.04 6.22 47.26
N GLY A 5 0.69 5.17 47.75
CA GLY A 5 2.00 4.72 47.34
C GLY A 5 2.00 4.01 45.99
N THR A 6 3.05 4.29 45.22
CA THR A 6 3.50 3.55 44.04
C THR A 6 4.06 2.19 44.44
N PRO A 7 3.53 1.06 43.93
CA PRO A 7 4.28 -0.18 43.92
C PRO A 7 5.27 -0.19 42.74
N ASN A 8 6.53 -0.46 43.08
CA ASN A 8 7.61 -0.87 42.20
C ASN A 8 7.18 -2.02 41.28
N LEU A 9 7.30 -1.83 39.96
CA LEU A 9 7.26 -2.89 38.95
C LEU A 9 8.62 -2.94 38.24
N LEU A 10 9.65 -3.29 39.03
CA LEU A 10 10.99 -3.62 38.57
C LEU A 10 11.26 -5.06 39.01
N ALA A 11 10.71 -6.04 38.29
CA ALA A 11 11.18 -7.41 38.35
C ALA A 11 10.57 -8.27 37.23
N VAL A 12 11.44 -9.07 36.61
CA VAL A 12 11.15 -10.28 35.85
C VAL A 12 10.60 -10.08 34.43
N LEU A 13 11.52 -10.04 33.44
CA LEU A 13 11.49 -11.04 32.37
C LEU A 13 12.84 -11.05 31.62
N ALA A 14 13.83 -11.69 32.25
CA ALA A 14 14.92 -12.32 31.52
C ALA A 14 14.52 -13.78 31.33
N LEU A 15 14.16 -14.20 30.11
CA LEU A 15 14.34 -15.57 29.65
C LEU A 15 13.93 -15.72 28.17
N ALA A 16 14.64 -16.63 27.50
CA ALA A 16 14.35 -17.22 26.20
C ALA A 16 14.79 -16.43 24.95
N ILE A 17 16.11 -16.29 24.80
CA ILE A 17 16.75 -16.38 23.48
C ILE A 17 16.61 -17.84 23.04
N ALA A 18 15.43 -18.21 22.53
CA ALA A 18 15.19 -19.52 21.94
C ALA A 18 15.57 -19.47 20.46
N CYS A 19 16.52 -20.33 20.10
CA CYS A 19 16.97 -20.69 18.76
C CYS A 19 15.88 -20.51 17.69
N THR A 20 15.99 -19.46 16.89
CA THR A 20 15.31 -19.44 15.59
C THR A 20 16.03 -20.45 14.69
N PRO A 21 15.33 -21.45 14.13
CA PRO A 21 15.92 -22.34 13.15
C PRO A 21 16.35 -21.51 11.95
N MET A 22 17.62 -21.62 11.56
CA MET A 22 18.08 -21.21 10.24
C MET A 22 17.21 -21.95 9.21
N TYR A 23 16.19 -21.27 8.72
CA TYR A 23 15.45 -21.69 7.54
C TYR A 23 16.41 -21.49 6.37
N ARG A 24 17.21 -22.52 6.09
CA ARG A 24 18.00 -22.65 4.88
C ARG A 24 17.00 -22.69 3.73
N ARG A 25 16.63 -21.52 3.20
CA ARG A 25 15.96 -21.43 1.91
C ARG A 25 16.92 -22.07 0.92
N GLU A 26 16.65 -23.32 0.58
CA GLU A 26 17.11 -23.89 -0.67
C GLU A 26 16.70 -22.90 -1.76
N LEU A 27 17.70 -22.19 -2.28
CA LEU A 27 17.59 -21.51 -3.55
C LEU A 27 17.27 -22.62 -4.53
N SER A 28 15.97 -22.84 -4.78
CA SER A 28 15.51 -23.63 -5.91
C SER A 28 16.09 -22.94 -7.14
N THR A 29 17.20 -23.48 -7.63
CA THR A 29 17.75 -23.11 -8.91
C THR A 29 16.64 -23.33 -9.92
N PRO A 30 16.24 -22.30 -10.68
CA PRO A 30 15.19 -22.46 -11.67
C PRO A 30 15.64 -23.55 -12.64
N THR A 31 14.91 -24.67 -12.67
CA THR A 31 15.11 -25.75 -13.63
C THR A 31 14.89 -25.16 -15.01
N VAL A 32 15.99 -24.81 -15.69
CA VAL A 32 15.96 -24.44 -17.10
C VAL A 32 15.54 -25.70 -17.85
N ARG A 33 14.26 -25.79 -18.22
CA ARG A 33 13.81 -26.82 -19.15
C ARG A 33 14.54 -26.57 -20.48
N SER A 34 15.28 -27.57 -20.93
CA SER A 34 16.11 -27.54 -22.14
C SER A 34 15.34 -27.40 -23.45
N ASP A 35 14.02 -27.19 -23.41
CA ASP A 35 13.19 -27.08 -24.60
C ASP A 35 13.16 -25.67 -25.20
N GLY A 36 13.79 -24.67 -24.54
CA GLY A 36 13.81 -23.29 -25.02
C GLY A 36 12.43 -22.63 -25.08
N SER A 37 11.37 -23.33 -24.65
CA SER A 37 10.03 -22.79 -24.57
C SER A 37 9.94 -22.01 -23.28
N ILE A 38 10.11 -20.69 -23.39
CA ILE A 38 9.84 -19.79 -22.29
C ILE A 38 8.35 -19.93 -21.96
N GLY A 39 8.04 -20.71 -20.93
CA GLY A 39 6.66 -21.04 -20.54
C GLY A 39 5.80 -19.78 -20.37
N PRO A 40 4.47 -19.87 -20.54
CA PRO A 40 3.58 -18.71 -20.53
C PRO A 40 3.66 -17.85 -19.25
N GLU A 41 4.11 -18.42 -18.11
CA GLU A 41 4.39 -17.70 -16.86
C GLU A 41 5.43 -16.56 -16.99
N SER A 42 6.37 -16.68 -17.93
CA SER A 42 7.46 -15.72 -18.08
C SER A 42 7.07 -14.34 -18.64
N ARG A 43 5.90 -14.24 -19.32
CA ARG A 43 5.52 -12.99 -19.99
C ARG A 43 5.17 -11.88 -19.02
N GLY A 44 4.66 -12.23 -17.84
CA GLY A 44 4.35 -11.27 -16.77
C GLY A 44 5.61 -10.68 -16.15
N ILE A 45 6.59 -11.53 -15.82
CA ILE A 45 7.85 -11.16 -15.16
C ILE A 45 8.62 -10.11 -15.98
N GLY A 46 8.70 -10.27 -17.31
CA GLY A 46 9.39 -9.31 -18.17
C GLY A 46 8.73 -7.93 -18.19
N LYS A 47 7.39 -7.86 -18.13
CA LYS A 47 6.65 -6.58 -18.04
C LYS A 47 6.86 -5.93 -16.67
N ALA A 48 6.66 -6.69 -15.59
CA ALA A 48 6.85 -6.21 -14.22
C ALA A 48 8.28 -5.68 -14.01
N ARG A 49 9.30 -6.38 -14.53
CA ARG A 49 10.70 -5.91 -14.47
C ARG A 49 10.91 -4.58 -15.18
N ARG A 50 10.40 -4.40 -16.41
CA ARG A 50 10.54 -3.13 -17.15
C ARG A 50 9.85 -1.99 -16.43
N PHE A 51 8.66 -2.23 -15.87
CA PHE A 51 7.96 -1.26 -15.04
C PHE A 51 8.77 -0.90 -13.79
N ALA A 52 9.27 -1.89 -13.05
CA ALA A 52 10.09 -1.71 -11.86
C ALA A 52 11.37 -0.92 -12.13
N VAL A 53 12.06 -1.18 -13.25
CA VAL A 53 13.26 -0.43 -13.68
C VAL A 53 12.96 1.05 -13.83
N ALA A 54 11.86 1.38 -14.53
CA ALA A 54 11.43 2.76 -14.71
C ALA A 54 10.97 3.40 -13.39
N HIS A 55 10.18 2.67 -12.59
CA HIS A 55 9.58 3.17 -11.35
C HIS A 55 10.61 3.34 -10.22
N PHE A 56 11.57 2.43 -10.09
CA PHE A 56 12.67 2.52 -9.11
C PHE A 56 13.83 3.38 -9.59
N LYS A 57 13.90 3.74 -10.89
CA LYS A 57 15.06 4.39 -11.53
C LYS A 57 16.37 3.62 -11.29
N CYS A 58 16.29 2.31 -11.43
CA CYS A 58 17.32 1.34 -11.04
C CYS A 58 17.67 0.43 -12.23
N PRO A 59 18.94 0.04 -12.45
CA PRO A 59 19.31 -0.83 -13.55
C PRO A 59 18.64 -2.21 -13.43
N GLY A 60 18.15 -2.76 -14.55
CA GLY A 60 17.35 -3.98 -14.55
C GLY A 60 18.01 -5.23 -13.98
N ARG A 61 19.35 -5.26 -13.86
CA ARG A 61 20.10 -6.33 -13.21
C ARG A 61 20.01 -6.32 -11.68
N GLU A 62 19.69 -5.18 -11.08
CA GLU A 62 19.54 -5.00 -9.63
C GLU A 62 18.08 -5.19 -9.16
N ILE A 63 17.15 -5.34 -10.12
CA ILE A 63 15.76 -5.63 -9.83
C ILE A 63 15.55 -7.15 -9.69
N ALA A 64 15.09 -7.60 -8.54
CA ALA A 64 14.49 -8.91 -8.35
C ALA A 64 12.97 -8.82 -8.53
N ILE A 65 12.39 -9.72 -9.31
CA ILE A 65 10.94 -9.88 -9.44
C ILE A 65 10.58 -11.26 -8.91
N GLN A 66 9.68 -11.32 -7.94
CA GLN A 66 9.08 -12.53 -7.43
C GLN A 66 7.60 -12.55 -7.82
N GLN A 67 7.18 -13.55 -8.56
CA GLN A 67 5.76 -13.73 -8.88
C GLN A 67 5.01 -14.21 -7.63
N VAL A 68 3.90 -13.53 -7.30
CA VAL A 68 2.99 -13.89 -6.20
C VAL A 68 1.75 -14.58 -6.75
N SER A 69 1.22 -14.08 -7.87
CA SER A 69 0.12 -14.69 -8.64
C SER A 69 0.30 -14.42 -10.14
N ASP A 70 -0.66 -14.81 -10.98
CA ASP A 70 -0.61 -14.58 -12.43
C ASP A 70 -0.45 -13.11 -12.85
N GLU A 71 -0.94 -12.19 -12.01
CA GLU A 71 -0.94 -10.76 -12.31
C GLU A 71 -0.19 -9.94 -11.25
N VAL A 72 0.17 -10.52 -10.11
CA VAL A 72 0.80 -9.82 -8.97
C VAL A 72 2.25 -10.25 -8.81
N PHE A 73 3.15 -9.27 -8.78
CA PHE A 73 4.59 -9.45 -8.70
C PHE A 73 5.18 -8.56 -7.61
N ASN A 74 5.99 -9.13 -6.72
CA ASN A 74 6.80 -8.34 -5.81
C ASN A 74 8.12 -7.95 -6.49
N ALA A 75 8.39 -6.66 -6.60
CA ALA A 75 9.65 -6.12 -7.08
C ALA A 75 10.50 -5.61 -5.91
N ASN A 76 11.78 -5.96 -5.90
CA ASN A 76 12.77 -5.46 -4.96
C ASN A 76 14.04 -5.04 -5.71
N GLY A 77 14.57 -3.86 -5.44
CA GLY A 77 15.86 -3.43 -5.98
C GLY A 77 16.19 -1.98 -5.62
N CYS A 78 17.48 -1.65 -5.57
CA CYS A 78 17.97 -0.32 -5.20
C CYS A 78 17.36 0.23 -3.88
N GLY A 79 17.20 -0.63 -2.87
CA GLY A 79 16.62 -0.23 -1.58
C GLY A 79 15.11 0.05 -1.59
N ARG A 80 14.41 -0.28 -2.69
CA ARG A 80 12.97 -0.09 -2.85
C ARG A 80 12.27 -1.43 -3.04
N THR A 81 11.03 -1.49 -2.57
CA THR A 81 10.12 -2.61 -2.77
C THR A 81 8.76 -2.10 -3.22
N ALA A 82 8.11 -2.81 -4.14
CA ALA A 82 6.74 -2.51 -4.57
C ALA A 82 6.04 -3.78 -5.02
N THR A 83 4.74 -3.89 -4.75
CA THR A 83 3.88 -4.87 -5.42
C THR A 83 3.44 -4.30 -6.76
N ILE A 84 3.63 -5.04 -7.84
CA ILE A 84 3.30 -4.64 -9.20
C ILE A 84 2.15 -5.53 -9.69
N ILE A 85 1.07 -4.89 -10.13
CA ILE A 85 -0.07 -5.57 -10.73
C ILE A 85 -0.03 -5.34 -12.24
N CYS A 86 0.09 -6.41 -13.03
CA CYS A 86 0.10 -6.38 -14.47
C CYS A 86 -1.13 -7.11 -15.03
N ALA A 87 -2.17 -6.35 -15.41
CA ALA A 87 -3.42 -6.92 -15.91
C ALA A 87 -3.21 -7.75 -17.19
N LYS A 88 -3.83 -8.93 -17.26
CA LYS A 88 -3.85 -9.79 -18.42
C LYS A 88 -4.66 -9.13 -19.54
N GLY A 89 -4.16 -9.19 -20.77
CA GLY A 89 -4.82 -8.61 -21.93
C GLY A 89 -4.55 -7.12 -22.18
N VAL A 90 -4.06 -6.37 -21.18
CA VAL A 90 -3.69 -4.97 -21.39
C VAL A 90 -2.22 -4.86 -21.82
N ARG A 91 -1.97 -4.28 -23.00
CA ARG A 91 -0.61 -4.08 -23.49
C ARG A 91 0.08 -2.98 -22.68
N GLY A 92 1.08 -3.37 -21.90
CA GLY A 92 2.03 -2.45 -21.26
C GLY A 92 1.59 -1.81 -19.95
N GLN A 93 0.39 -2.07 -19.44
CA GLN A 93 -0.04 -1.52 -18.16
C GLN A 93 0.33 -2.47 -17.01
N CYS A 94 1.38 -2.09 -16.30
CA CYS A 94 1.60 -2.52 -14.93
C CYS A 94 1.47 -1.28 -14.04
N VAL A 95 1.00 -1.46 -12.81
CA VAL A 95 0.92 -0.39 -11.81
C VAL A 95 1.54 -0.87 -10.51
N ALA A 96 2.21 0.02 -9.78
CA ALA A 96 2.63 -0.27 -8.41
C ALA A 96 1.41 -0.13 -7.47
N GLU A 97 1.24 -1.03 -6.50
CA GLU A 97 0.27 -0.85 -5.41
C GLU A 97 0.54 0.44 -4.64
N ASP A 98 1.79 0.89 -4.55
CA ASP A 98 2.13 2.15 -3.89
C ASP A 98 1.53 3.37 -4.59
N ASP A 99 1.10 3.25 -5.86
CA ASP A 99 0.43 4.30 -6.62
C ASP A 99 -1.10 4.08 -6.72
N ALA A 100 -1.60 2.90 -6.36
CA ALA A 100 -3.02 2.57 -6.44
C ALA A 100 -3.66 2.69 -5.04
N PRO A 101 -4.75 3.46 -4.87
CA PRO A 101 -5.54 3.32 -3.66
C PRO A 101 -6.02 1.89 -3.53
N VAL A 102 -5.60 1.23 -2.46
CA VAL A 102 -6.13 -0.07 -2.06
C VAL A 102 -7.50 0.22 -1.45
N VAL A 103 -8.55 -0.10 -2.19
CA VAL A 103 -9.89 -0.21 -1.60
C VAL A 103 -9.88 -1.50 -0.82
N VAL A 104 -9.78 -1.40 0.51
CA VAL A 104 -9.85 -2.57 1.37
C VAL A 104 -11.30 -3.01 1.34
N LYS A 105 -11.57 -4.14 0.68
CA LYS A 105 -12.89 -4.75 0.69
C LYS A 105 -13.34 -4.91 2.15
N PRO A 106 -14.55 -4.45 2.52
CA PRO A 106 -15.07 -4.64 3.87
C PRO A 106 -15.01 -6.12 4.27
N ALA A 107 -14.63 -6.41 5.52
CA ALA A 107 -14.44 -7.77 6.02
C ALA A 107 -15.69 -8.66 5.90
N ASP A 108 -16.87 -8.05 5.69
CA ASP A 108 -18.16 -8.73 5.71
C ASP A 108 -18.68 -9.17 4.34
N GLY A 109 -17.83 -9.22 3.31
CA GLY A 109 -18.17 -9.88 2.04
C GLY A 109 -19.28 -9.21 1.20
N ALA A 110 -19.66 -7.97 1.50
CA ALA A 110 -20.73 -7.24 0.82
C ALA A 110 -20.29 -6.62 -0.54
N ASP A 111 -19.88 -7.45 -1.49
CA ASP A 111 -19.76 -7.03 -2.90
C ASP A 111 -21.12 -7.11 -3.59
N ALA A 112 -21.96 -6.09 -3.42
CA ALA A 112 -23.15 -5.85 -4.27
C ALA A 112 -23.57 -4.36 -4.31
N GLY A 113 -22.66 -3.46 -3.93
CA GLY A 113 -23.04 -2.15 -3.41
C GLY A 113 -22.96 -0.95 -4.36
N GLY A 114 -22.58 -1.09 -5.63
CA GLY A 114 -22.46 0.09 -6.51
C GLY A 114 -21.47 1.16 -6.02
N PHE A 115 -20.54 0.81 -5.11
CA PHE A 115 -19.41 1.66 -4.76
C PHE A 115 -18.45 1.68 -5.96
N ASP A 116 -18.30 2.84 -6.58
CA ASP A 116 -17.40 3.04 -7.70
C ASP A 116 -16.02 3.51 -7.19
N ALA A 117 -15.07 2.57 -7.16
CA ALA A 117 -13.70 2.83 -6.73
C ALA A 117 -12.98 3.84 -7.64
N GLU A 118 -13.34 3.92 -8.93
CA GLU A 118 -12.76 4.88 -9.87
C GLU A 118 -13.26 6.29 -9.59
N VAL A 119 -14.56 6.44 -9.30
CA VAL A 119 -15.15 7.70 -8.87
C VAL A 119 -14.55 8.17 -7.54
N ALA A 120 -14.42 7.27 -6.55
CA ALA A 120 -13.77 7.60 -5.28
C ALA A 120 -12.32 8.07 -5.47
N ARG A 121 -11.58 7.39 -6.33
CA ARG A 121 -10.21 7.79 -6.71
C ARG A 121 -10.19 9.16 -7.39
N SER A 122 -11.13 9.43 -8.29
CA SER A 122 -11.23 10.74 -8.97
C SER A 122 -11.51 11.86 -7.97
N SER A 123 -12.43 11.65 -7.02
CA SER A 123 -12.71 12.61 -5.95
C SER A 123 -11.46 12.88 -5.09
N LEU A 124 -10.70 11.84 -4.75
CA LEU A 124 -9.48 12.00 -3.94
C LEU A 124 -8.38 12.78 -4.68
N LYS A 125 -8.19 12.54 -5.97
CA LYS A 125 -7.23 13.28 -6.79
C LYS A 125 -7.52 14.78 -6.89
N SER A 126 -8.77 15.18 -6.73
CA SER A 126 -9.19 16.59 -6.80
C SER A 126 -8.87 17.40 -5.54
N VAL A 127 -8.52 16.71 -4.44
CA VAL A 127 -8.19 17.37 -3.18
C VAL A 127 -6.85 18.10 -3.31
N THR A 128 -6.88 19.42 -3.15
CA THR A 128 -5.65 20.21 -3.02
C THR A 128 -5.18 20.15 -1.57
N TYR A 129 -3.97 19.63 -1.34
CA TYR A 129 -3.36 19.47 -0.03
C TYR A 129 -1.89 19.94 0.02
N THR A 130 -1.35 20.46 -1.08
CA THR A 130 0.05 20.92 -1.19
C THR A 130 0.33 22.15 -0.34
N ASP A 131 -0.71 22.84 0.12
CA ASP A 131 -0.66 23.99 1.03
C ASP A 131 -0.71 23.58 2.51
N CYS A 132 -0.89 22.30 2.82
CA CYS A 132 -0.94 21.83 4.21
C CYS A 132 0.41 21.80 4.90
N GLY A 133 1.50 21.84 4.13
CA GLY A 133 2.86 21.79 4.66
C GLY A 133 3.85 21.32 3.61
N VAL A 134 5.05 21.07 4.07
CA VAL A 134 6.17 20.54 3.30
C VAL A 134 6.60 19.20 3.89
N GLY A 135 7.21 18.35 3.07
CA GLY A 135 7.89 17.16 3.54
C GLY A 135 7.23 15.84 3.15
N GLY A 136 8.00 15.01 2.43
CA GLY A 136 7.86 13.57 2.40
C GLY A 136 6.57 13.00 1.80
N ARG A 137 6.46 11.67 1.92
CA ARG A 137 5.34 10.86 1.44
C ARG A 137 4.58 10.31 2.63
N GLY A 138 3.27 10.17 2.49
CA GLY A 138 2.40 9.61 3.52
C GLY A 138 1.25 8.82 2.93
N ARG A 139 0.51 8.18 3.82
CA ARG A 139 -0.68 7.41 3.48
C ARG A 139 -1.81 7.79 4.43
N ILE A 140 -2.97 8.08 3.87
CA ILE A 140 -4.19 8.38 4.61
C ILE A 140 -5.22 7.27 4.39
N GLN A 141 -5.95 6.90 5.43
CA GLN A 141 -7.08 5.99 5.37
C GLN A 141 -8.35 6.77 5.68
N LEU A 142 -9.33 6.66 4.80
CA LEU A 142 -10.64 7.29 4.94
C LEU A 142 -11.76 6.26 4.84
N THR A 143 -12.78 6.45 5.65
CA THR A 143 -13.98 5.61 5.65
C THR A 143 -15.10 6.39 4.98
N ILE A 144 -15.63 5.85 3.88
CA ILE A 144 -16.75 6.43 3.14
C ILE A 144 -18.01 5.68 3.51
N GLU A 145 -19.00 6.38 4.02
CA GLU A 145 -20.31 5.82 4.35
C GLU A 145 -21.20 5.66 3.10
N PRO A 146 -22.26 4.83 3.15
CA PRO A 146 -23.20 4.66 2.03
C PRO A 146 -23.84 5.96 1.54
N SER A 147 -23.87 6.99 2.40
CA SER A 147 -24.29 8.35 2.04
C SER A 147 -23.36 9.05 1.03
N GLY A 148 -22.19 8.46 0.74
CA GLY A 148 -21.15 9.04 -0.09
C GLY A 148 -20.30 10.10 0.64
N LYS A 149 -20.46 10.24 1.95
CA LYS A 149 -19.66 11.15 2.80
C LYS A 149 -18.55 10.39 3.51
N THR A 150 -17.46 11.10 3.77
CA THR A 150 -16.35 10.59 4.57
C THR A 150 -16.67 10.74 6.06
N SER A 151 -16.64 9.65 6.83
CA SER A 151 -16.91 9.67 8.28
C SER A 151 -15.65 9.74 9.14
N THR A 152 -14.61 9.03 8.74
CA THR A 152 -13.33 8.97 9.47
C THR A 152 -12.17 9.18 8.52
N VAL A 153 -11.16 9.94 8.94
CA VAL A 153 -9.92 10.17 8.20
C VAL A 153 -8.73 10.07 9.15
N ASN A 154 -7.78 9.21 8.85
CA ASN A 154 -6.58 8.97 9.66
C ASN A 154 -5.33 8.95 8.78
N VAL A 155 -4.27 9.65 9.15
CA VAL A 155 -2.95 9.47 8.54
C VAL A 155 -2.32 8.21 9.16
N ILE A 156 -2.10 7.19 8.34
CA ILE A 156 -1.63 5.87 8.79
C ILE A 156 -0.14 5.65 8.51
N GLU A 157 0.47 6.41 7.59
CA GLU A 157 1.91 6.39 7.32
C GLU A 157 2.45 7.80 7.07
N GLY A 158 3.70 8.03 7.48
CA GLY A 158 4.42 9.30 7.40
C GLY A 158 4.61 9.96 8.77
N THR A 159 5.59 10.86 8.86
CA THR A 159 5.88 11.64 10.07
C THR A 159 5.66 13.10 9.74
N PHE A 160 4.55 13.65 10.22
CA PHE A 160 4.15 15.03 9.99
C PHE A 160 3.91 15.69 11.35
N ASP A 161 4.10 17.00 11.43
CA ASP A 161 3.69 17.75 12.61
C ASP A 161 2.16 17.76 12.76
N GLU A 162 1.69 18.19 13.93
CA GLU A 162 0.27 18.22 14.26
C GLU A 162 -0.53 19.15 13.34
N ALA A 163 0.02 20.30 12.95
CA ALA A 163 -0.67 21.26 12.10
C ALA A 163 -0.85 20.70 10.68
N THR A 164 0.19 20.10 10.11
CA THR A 164 0.13 19.41 8.81
C THR A 164 -0.87 18.26 8.83
N THR A 165 -0.81 17.41 9.86
CA THR A 165 -1.74 16.28 10.02
C THR A 165 -3.19 16.75 10.09
N LYS A 166 -3.47 17.79 10.88
CA LYS A 166 -4.81 18.38 11.01
C LYS A 166 -5.31 18.95 9.69
N CYS A 167 -4.47 19.69 8.96
CA CYS A 167 -4.84 20.22 7.64
C CYS A 167 -5.20 19.09 6.67
N LEU A 168 -4.39 18.03 6.60
CA LEU A 168 -4.66 16.87 5.75
C LEU A 168 -6.00 16.22 6.09
N VAL A 169 -6.27 15.97 7.37
CA VAL A 169 -7.54 15.40 7.84
C VAL A 169 -8.74 16.29 7.45
N GLU A 170 -8.63 17.61 7.61
CA GLU A 170 -9.68 18.55 7.24
C GLU A 170 -9.91 18.62 5.71
N ARG A 171 -8.86 18.54 4.91
CA ARG A 171 -8.94 18.55 3.43
C ARG A 171 -9.57 17.27 2.91
N PHE A 172 -9.07 16.11 3.33
CA PHE A 172 -9.58 14.81 2.90
C PHE A 172 -10.95 14.48 3.50
N GLY A 173 -11.30 15.03 4.68
CA GLY A 173 -12.63 14.88 5.27
C GLY A 173 -13.76 15.53 4.46
N LYS A 174 -13.44 16.44 3.54
CA LYS A 174 -14.41 17.09 2.64
C LYS A 174 -14.68 16.27 1.37
N VAL A 175 -13.98 15.15 1.19
CA VAL A 175 -14.18 14.28 0.03
C VAL A 175 -15.57 13.66 0.10
N SER A 176 -16.26 13.69 -1.04
CA SER A 176 -17.54 13.05 -1.23
C SER A 176 -17.57 12.30 -2.56
N VAL A 177 -18.32 11.21 -2.56
CA VAL A 177 -18.63 10.39 -3.73
C VAL A 177 -20.16 10.28 -3.85
N PRO A 178 -20.70 9.87 -5.00
CA PRO A 178 -22.12 9.57 -5.11
C PRO A 178 -22.54 8.52 -4.06
N PRO A 179 -23.74 8.65 -3.47
CA PRO A 179 -24.27 7.63 -2.57
C PRO A 179 -24.29 6.25 -3.23
N PHE A 180 -24.05 5.23 -2.43
CA PHE A 180 -23.98 3.84 -2.88
C PHE A 180 -24.68 2.92 -1.88
N LYS A 181 -24.88 1.65 -2.25
CA LYS A 181 -25.55 0.65 -1.41
C LYS A 181 -24.52 -0.18 -0.65
N GLY A 182 -24.92 -0.79 0.47
CA GLY A 182 -24.03 -1.66 1.26
C GLY A 182 -23.46 -0.98 2.49
N GLY A 183 -22.29 -1.43 2.94
CA GLY A 183 -21.62 -0.94 4.15
C GLY A 183 -20.62 0.17 3.87
N ALA A 184 -20.01 0.73 4.92
CA ALA A 184 -18.95 1.70 4.75
C ALA A 184 -17.69 1.06 4.11
N HIS A 185 -16.99 1.81 3.26
CA HIS A 185 -15.77 1.35 2.59
C HIS A 185 -14.55 2.11 3.11
N ALA A 186 -13.50 1.37 3.47
CA ALA A 186 -12.21 1.95 3.79
C ALA A 186 -11.37 2.10 2.51
N VAL A 187 -10.96 3.33 2.22
CA VAL A 187 -10.09 3.68 1.09
C VAL A 187 -8.76 4.16 1.65
N ARG A 188 -7.67 3.64 1.12
CA ARG A 188 -6.32 4.12 1.43
C ARG A 188 -5.80 4.96 0.27
N TRP A 189 -5.19 6.10 0.55
CA TRP A 189 -4.66 7.02 -0.44
C TRP A 189 -3.23 7.42 -0.11
N ASN A 190 -2.32 7.26 -1.07
CA ASN A 190 -0.94 7.72 -0.96
C ASN A 190 -0.85 9.17 -1.42
N PHE A 191 -0.13 9.99 -0.67
CA PHE A 191 0.11 11.39 -1.01
C PHE A 191 1.58 11.75 -0.83
N ALA A 192 2.01 12.83 -1.48
CA ALA A 192 3.34 13.40 -1.35
C ALA A 192 3.22 14.92 -1.22
N LEU A 193 3.83 15.48 -0.18
CA LEU A 193 3.99 16.92 -0.02
C LEU A 193 5.26 17.37 -0.76
N PRO A 194 5.34 18.63 -1.20
CA PRO A 194 6.56 19.16 -1.81
C PRO A 194 7.75 19.08 -0.82
N GLU A 195 8.94 18.82 -1.36
CA GLU A 195 10.20 18.96 -0.61
C GLU A 195 10.54 20.46 -0.52
N GLU A 196 11.13 20.90 0.61
CA GLU A 196 11.59 22.29 0.80
C GLU A 196 12.72 22.71 -0.15
#